data_AF-A0A2E6TPM6-F1
#
_entry.id   AF-A0A2E6TPM6-F1
#
_cell.length_a   1.000
_cell.length_b   1.000
_cell.length_c   1.000
_cell.angle_alpha   90.00
_cell.angle_beta   90.00
_cell.angle_gamma   90.00
#
_symmetry.space_group_name_H-M   'P 1'
#
loop_
_entity.id
_entity.type
_entity.pdbx_description
1 polymer ?
#
loop_
_entity_poly.entity_id
_entity_poly.type
_entity_poly.pdbx_seq_one_letter_code
_entity_poly.pdbx_strand_id
1 'polypeptide(L)'
;MQWIHSSLLLFLIFYSSSWGKPNGFSWSRTAGKYTDLFMGKKKIARYVHERMVPSDRERTYKPFHHVYDDKGENFLTKGPGGKYSHHRGIYFGFSKCSALDGAGNKVSVDTWHCKRGYQTHEKFISQVVDDQHASHTVEIAWRVDDGTIFATEARTLVFRFDPKQRLQIDFQSILTSEQGEITLDGDPQHAGFQFRASNEVYEKSATQTFYVRPGEGKDKKGATKNWPMDQTMTNLFWKGQGIVVGGKKYFTLYLDHPSNPKPSFYSERDYGRFGSYFKTKIKPNSPLRVQYRLDIGAGELLAEECEKRSQIFTGSKNWK
;
A
#
# COMPACT_ATOMS: atom_id res chain seq x y z
N MET A 1 52.17 -26.47 12.14
CA MET A 1 51.31 -25.82 13.15
C MET A 1 51.07 -24.38 12.69
N GLN A 2 49.95 -24.11 12.04
CA GLN A 2 49.62 -22.78 11.52
C GLN A 2 48.17 -22.51 11.90
N TRP A 3 47.97 -21.59 12.84
CA TRP A 3 46.67 -21.25 13.39
C TRP A 3 46.01 -20.17 12.54
N ILE A 4 44.92 -20.51 11.87
CA ILE A 4 44.07 -19.57 11.15
C ILE A 4 43.18 -18.87 12.19
N HIS A 5 43.35 -17.56 12.35
CA HIS A 5 42.44 -16.74 13.13
C HIS A 5 41.21 -16.40 12.29
N SER A 6 40.05 -16.99 12.63
CA SER A 6 38.76 -16.56 12.11
C SER A 6 38.26 -15.34 12.88
N SER A 7 38.21 -14.18 12.21
CA SER A 7 37.55 -12.99 12.73
C SER A 7 36.03 -13.13 12.59
N LEU A 8 35.35 -13.39 13.71
CA LEU A 8 33.90 -13.29 13.82
C LEU A 8 33.50 -11.80 13.80
N LEU A 9 32.90 -11.32 12.70
CA LEU A 9 32.19 -10.04 12.70
C LEU A 9 30.85 -10.22 13.44
N LEU A 10 30.76 -9.72 14.67
CA LEU A 10 29.48 -9.54 15.35
C LEU A 10 28.71 -8.39 14.70
N PHE A 11 27.58 -8.71 14.05
CA PHE A 11 26.57 -7.71 13.70
C PHE A 11 25.79 -7.32 14.96
N LEU A 12 26.11 -6.16 15.52
CA LEU A 12 25.30 -5.52 16.58
C LEU A 12 23.96 -5.08 16.00
N ILE A 13 22.89 -5.77 16.36
CA ILE A 13 21.51 -5.34 16.08
C ILE A 13 21.15 -4.26 17.10
N PHE A 14 21.21 -2.99 16.69
CA PHE A 14 20.73 -1.88 17.53
C PHE A 14 19.19 -1.87 17.54
N TYR A 15 18.58 -2.31 18.63
CA TYR A 15 17.19 -2.02 18.96
C TYR A 15 17.12 -0.64 19.61
N SER A 16 16.77 0.40 18.85
CA SER A 16 16.35 1.67 19.44
C SER A 16 14.88 1.56 19.86
N SER A 17 14.63 1.17 21.12
CA SER A 17 13.29 1.21 21.70
C SER A 17 13.04 2.59 22.30
N SER A 18 12.22 3.42 21.66
CA SER A 18 11.55 4.50 22.38
C SER A 18 10.44 3.87 23.22
N TRP A 19 10.54 3.97 24.55
CA TRP A 19 9.48 3.50 25.43
C TRP A 19 8.26 4.44 25.28
N GLY A 20 7.30 4.02 24.45
CA GLY A 20 6.02 4.70 24.31
C GLY A 20 5.21 4.63 25.61
N LYS A 21 4.30 5.60 25.80
CA LYS A 21 3.29 5.56 26.87
C LYS A 21 2.55 4.21 26.82
N PRO A 22 2.07 3.66 27.96
CA PRO A 22 1.43 2.33 28.02
C PRO A 22 0.28 2.10 27.01
N ASN A 23 -0.34 3.17 26.51
CA ASN A 23 -1.40 3.16 25.50
C ASN A 23 -1.15 4.16 24.35
N GLY A 24 0.11 4.47 24.04
CA GLY A 24 0.48 5.41 22.99
C GLY A 24 0.95 4.72 21.72
N PHE A 25 0.94 5.45 20.60
CA PHE A 25 1.63 4.99 19.40
C PHE A 25 3.15 4.91 19.64
N SER A 26 3.83 3.99 18.96
CA SER A 26 5.30 3.96 18.93
C SER A 26 5.81 3.21 17.69
N TRP A 27 7.03 3.54 17.26
CA TRP A 27 7.70 2.90 16.13
C TRP A 27 8.84 2.01 16.62
N SER A 28 8.95 0.81 16.06
CA SER A 28 10.12 -0.06 16.23
C SER A 28 10.70 -0.43 14.88
N ARG A 29 12.01 -0.24 14.71
CA ARG A 29 12.69 -0.42 13.43
C ARG A 29 13.55 -1.67 13.43
N THR A 30 13.43 -2.47 12.37
CA THR A 30 14.42 -3.49 11.99
C THR A 30 15.19 -2.96 10.78
N ALA A 31 16.45 -2.60 10.99
CA ALA A 31 17.29 -1.95 9.98
C ALA A 31 17.27 -2.70 8.64
N GLY A 32 17.06 -1.95 7.55
CA GLY A 32 17.04 -2.48 6.18
C GLY A 32 15.93 -3.48 5.84
N LYS A 33 14.98 -3.77 6.73
CA LYS A 33 13.93 -4.77 6.48
C LYS A 33 12.52 -4.20 6.61
N TYR A 34 12.17 -3.72 7.80
CA TYR A 34 10.83 -3.20 8.07
C TYR A 34 10.79 -2.29 9.30
N THR A 35 9.71 -1.52 9.42
CA THR A 35 9.40 -0.71 10.60
C THR A 35 7.96 -1.01 11.04
N ASP A 36 7.80 -1.41 12.30
CA ASP A 36 6.52 -1.75 12.92
C ASP A 36 5.95 -0.53 13.67
N LEU A 37 4.66 -0.26 13.47
CA LEU A 37 3.86 0.66 14.28
C LEU A 37 3.15 -0.13 15.38
N PHE A 38 3.22 0.37 16.60
CA PHE A 38 2.53 -0.19 17.76
C PHE A 38 1.52 0.81 18.34
N MET A 39 0.52 0.28 19.03
CA MET A 39 -0.31 0.96 20.01
C MET A 39 -0.15 0.21 21.34
N GLY A 40 0.57 0.80 22.30
CA GLY A 40 1.06 0.07 23.46
C GLY A 40 1.91 -1.14 23.03
N LYS A 41 1.49 -2.35 23.40
CA LYS A 41 2.15 -3.60 22.99
C LYS A 41 1.62 -4.21 21.69
N LYS A 42 0.50 -3.69 21.16
CA LYS A 42 -0.19 -4.26 20.00
C LYS A 42 0.42 -3.73 18.70
N LYS A 43 0.81 -4.61 17.77
CA LYS A 43 1.22 -4.21 16.42
C LYS A 43 0.01 -3.77 15.60
N ILE A 44 0.15 -2.67 14.88
CA ILE A 44 -0.93 -2.05 14.09
C ILE A 44 -0.65 -2.15 12.60
N ALA A 45 0.55 -1.73 12.20
CA ALA A 45 0.98 -1.75 10.80
C ALA A 45 2.47 -2.05 10.71
N ARG A 46 2.91 -2.51 9.54
CA ARG A 46 4.33 -2.72 9.23
C ARG A 46 4.65 -2.11 7.88
N TYR A 47 5.61 -1.21 7.82
CA TYR A 47 6.19 -0.78 6.56
C TYR A 47 7.36 -1.69 6.21
N VAL A 48 7.23 -2.48 5.15
CA VAL A 48 8.31 -3.33 4.63
C VAL A 48 9.10 -2.52 3.61
N HIS A 49 10.41 -2.44 3.80
CA HIS A 49 11.30 -1.59 3.01
C HIS A 49 12.64 -2.24 2.68
N GLU A 50 12.69 -3.57 2.73
CA GLU A 50 13.84 -4.31 2.22
C GLU A 50 14.10 -3.99 0.75
N ARG A 51 15.38 -3.78 0.43
CA ARG A 51 15.81 -3.38 -0.92
C ARG A 51 15.58 -4.52 -1.91
N MET A 52 15.11 -4.18 -3.11
CA MET A 52 14.88 -5.14 -4.19
C MET A 52 16.19 -5.83 -4.59
N VAL A 53 16.18 -7.16 -4.61
CA VAL A 53 17.27 -8.03 -5.07
C VAL A 53 16.75 -8.80 -6.29
N PRO A 54 17.27 -8.57 -7.51
CA PRO A 54 16.71 -9.17 -8.73
C PRO A 54 16.64 -10.70 -8.70
N SER A 55 17.68 -11.36 -8.17
CA SER A 55 17.74 -12.83 -8.04
C SER A 55 16.79 -13.39 -6.97
N ASP A 56 16.23 -12.53 -6.12
CA ASP A 56 15.33 -12.87 -5.02
C ASP A 56 14.11 -11.93 -5.01
N ARG A 57 13.63 -11.64 -6.22
CA ARG A 57 12.56 -10.67 -6.46
C ARG A 57 11.25 -11.06 -5.78
N GLU A 58 10.94 -12.36 -5.72
CA GLU A 58 9.70 -12.83 -5.08
C GLU A 58 9.61 -12.50 -3.60
N ARG A 59 10.75 -12.34 -2.92
CA ARG A 59 10.82 -11.89 -1.53
C ARG A 59 10.91 -10.37 -1.45
N THR A 60 11.72 -9.76 -2.30
CA THR A 60 12.14 -8.36 -2.17
C THR A 60 11.44 -7.35 -3.09
N TYR A 61 10.44 -7.75 -3.89
CA TYR A 61 9.78 -6.95 -4.93
C TYR A 61 9.83 -5.42 -4.74
N LYS A 62 9.21 -4.90 -3.68
CA LYS A 62 8.96 -3.47 -3.51
C LYS A 62 8.64 -3.11 -2.06
N PRO A 63 8.75 -1.82 -1.69
CA PRO A 63 8.21 -1.31 -0.43
C PRO A 63 6.68 -1.31 -0.41
N PHE A 64 6.10 -1.74 0.70
CA PHE A 64 4.64 -1.82 0.89
C PHE A 64 4.27 -1.80 2.37
N HIS A 65 2.98 -1.66 2.67
CA HIS A 65 2.50 -1.65 4.04
C HIS A 65 1.60 -2.84 4.35
N HIS A 66 1.85 -3.41 5.53
CA HIS A 66 1.05 -4.43 6.16
C HIS A 66 0.14 -3.83 7.22
N VAL A 67 -1.00 -4.48 7.45
CA VAL A 67 -1.92 -4.18 8.56
C VAL A 67 -2.10 -5.45 9.38
N TYR A 68 -2.04 -5.32 10.69
CA TYR A 68 -2.27 -6.43 11.63
C TYR A 68 -3.74 -6.57 11.99
N ASP A 69 -4.11 -7.75 12.49
CA ASP A 69 -5.43 -8.01 13.06
C ASP A 69 -5.68 -7.25 14.36
N ASP A 70 -6.89 -7.39 14.93
CA ASP A 70 -7.32 -6.74 16.16
C ASP A 70 -6.46 -7.10 17.39
N LYS A 71 -5.72 -8.21 17.33
CA LYS A 71 -4.81 -8.69 18.37
C LYS A 71 -3.36 -8.27 18.14
N GLY A 72 -3.00 -7.84 16.93
CA GLY A 72 -1.61 -7.53 16.57
C GLY A 72 -0.75 -8.78 16.30
N GLU A 73 -1.38 -9.93 16.04
CA GLU A 73 -0.70 -11.23 15.95
C GLU A 73 -0.51 -11.66 14.48
N ASN A 74 -1.56 -11.55 13.67
CA ASN A 74 -1.56 -11.96 12.26
C ASN A 74 -1.72 -10.77 11.33
N PHE A 75 -1.33 -10.92 10.07
CA PHE A 75 -1.55 -9.91 9.04
C PHE A 75 -2.93 -10.05 8.39
N LEU A 76 -3.65 -8.92 8.30
CA LEU A 76 -4.86 -8.80 7.46
C LEU A 76 -4.52 -8.61 5.98
N THR A 77 -3.27 -8.30 5.67
CA THR A 77 -2.80 -8.06 4.31
C THR A 77 -1.66 -8.99 3.92
N LYS A 78 -1.50 -9.24 2.62
CA LYS A 78 -0.55 -10.24 2.11
C LYS A 78 0.87 -9.70 1.99
N GLY A 79 1.84 -10.54 2.35
CA GLY A 79 3.28 -10.29 2.19
C GLY A 79 3.90 -11.05 0.99
N PRO A 80 5.21 -11.33 1.04
CA PRO A 80 5.90 -12.17 0.06
C PRO A 80 5.32 -13.59 -0.08
N GLY A 81 5.59 -14.25 -1.21
CA GLY A 81 5.11 -15.61 -1.51
C GLY A 81 3.62 -15.70 -1.85
N GLY A 82 3.04 -16.90 -1.80
CA GLY A 82 1.60 -17.15 -2.02
C GLY A 82 1.11 -16.85 -3.46
N LYS A 83 -0.22 -16.84 -3.65
CA LYS A 83 -0.81 -16.64 -4.98
C LYS A 83 -0.69 -15.18 -5.43
N TYR A 84 -0.15 -14.99 -6.64
CA TYR A 84 0.20 -13.68 -7.20
C TYR A 84 1.17 -12.93 -6.27
N SER A 85 2.42 -13.40 -6.22
CA SER A 85 3.46 -12.97 -5.27
C SER A 85 3.77 -11.46 -5.30
N HIS A 86 3.50 -10.79 -6.43
CA HIS A 86 3.68 -9.35 -6.62
C HIS A 86 2.53 -8.50 -6.04
N HIS A 87 1.35 -9.07 -5.78
CA HIS A 87 0.28 -8.40 -5.05
C HIS A 87 0.57 -8.44 -3.55
N ARG A 88 0.77 -7.26 -2.94
CA ARG A 88 1.24 -7.13 -1.56
C ARG A 88 0.56 -5.96 -0.86
N GLY A 89 0.09 -6.24 0.35
CA GLY A 89 -0.25 -5.21 1.31
C GLY A 89 -1.14 -4.09 0.80
N ILE A 90 -0.77 -2.89 1.22
CA ILE A 90 -1.18 -1.62 0.64
C ILE A 90 -0.02 -1.15 -0.23
N TYR A 91 -0.30 -0.89 -1.50
CA TYR A 91 0.73 -0.62 -2.49
C TYR A 91 0.30 0.44 -3.53
N PHE A 92 1.28 1.19 -4.03
CA PHE A 92 1.13 2.16 -5.11
C PHE A 92 2.20 1.94 -6.18
N GLY A 93 1.79 1.70 -7.43
CA GLY A 93 2.71 1.48 -8.54
C GLY A 93 2.03 1.28 -9.88
N PHE A 94 2.82 1.10 -10.93
CA PHE A 94 2.32 1.00 -12.30
C PHE A 94 3.07 -0.08 -13.09
N SER A 95 2.33 -0.87 -13.87
CA SER A 95 2.91 -1.91 -14.74
C SER A 95 3.45 -1.38 -16.06
N LYS A 96 3.09 -0.16 -16.45
CA LYS A 96 3.58 0.49 -17.67
C LYS A 96 3.99 1.92 -17.36
N CYS A 97 5.29 2.14 -17.22
CA CYS A 97 5.88 3.48 -17.12
C CYS A 97 6.78 3.73 -18.33
N SER A 98 6.82 4.95 -18.85
CA SER A 98 7.92 5.39 -19.70
C SER A 98 9.03 6.00 -18.85
N ALA A 99 10.29 5.81 -19.22
CA ALA A 99 11.44 6.41 -18.55
C ALA A 99 12.59 6.62 -19.55
N LEU A 100 13.63 7.31 -19.11
CA LEU A 100 14.95 7.30 -19.72
C LEU A 100 15.89 6.44 -18.87
N ASP A 101 16.71 5.61 -19.51
CA ASP A 101 17.83 4.91 -18.88
C ASP A 101 19.04 5.84 -18.68
N GLY A 102 20.13 5.32 -18.11
CA GLY A 102 21.34 6.08 -17.81
C GLY A 102 22.12 6.55 -19.04
N ALA A 103 21.80 6.01 -20.23
CA ALA A 103 22.32 6.47 -21.51
C ALA A 103 21.36 7.46 -22.22
N GLY A 104 20.23 7.80 -21.59
CA GLY A 104 19.23 8.72 -22.16
C GLY A 104 18.28 8.08 -23.17
N ASN A 105 18.27 6.75 -23.32
CA ASN A 105 17.35 6.07 -24.23
C ASN A 105 15.97 5.93 -23.60
N LYS A 106 14.93 6.06 -24.42
CA LYS A 106 13.55 5.80 -24.00
C LYS A 106 13.35 4.31 -23.72
N VAL A 107 12.87 4.00 -22.51
CA VAL A 107 12.55 2.65 -22.07
C VAL A 107 11.13 2.58 -21.53
N SER A 108 10.55 1.38 -21.56
CA SER A 108 9.31 1.06 -20.86
C SER A 108 9.61 0.09 -19.71
N VAL A 109 9.11 0.44 -18.53
CA VAL A 109 9.42 -0.28 -17.28
C VAL A 109 8.15 -0.63 -16.52
N ASP A 110 8.22 -1.73 -15.78
CA ASP A 110 7.11 -2.29 -15.01
C ASP A 110 7.51 -2.36 -13.53
N THR A 111 7.13 -1.33 -12.77
CA THR A 111 7.36 -1.29 -11.33
C THR A 111 6.40 -2.22 -10.55
N TRP A 112 5.32 -2.68 -11.19
CA TRP A 112 4.33 -3.56 -10.59
C TRP A 112 4.81 -5.02 -10.50
N HIS A 113 5.44 -5.53 -11.54
CA HIS A 113 6.04 -6.86 -11.57
C HIS A 113 7.56 -6.84 -11.41
N CYS A 114 8.12 -5.66 -11.16
CA CYS A 114 9.55 -5.40 -11.08
C CYS A 114 10.30 -6.03 -12.27
N LYS A 115 9.93 -5.58 -13.47
CA LYS A 115 10.57 -5.95 -14.74
C LYS A 115 11.09 -4.68 -15.39
N ARG A 116 12.39 -4.59 -15.63
CA ARG A 116 13.04 -3.39 -16.21
C ARG A 116 12.98 -2.14 -15.34
N GLY A 117 12.30 -2.21 -14.20
CA GLY A 117 12.26 -1.16 -13.21
C GLY A 117 11.63 -1.62 -11.91
N TYR A 118 11.87 -0.87 -10.84
CA TYR A 118 11.53 -1.25 -9.48
C TYR A 118 11.48 -0.02 -8.57
N GLN A 119 11.03 -0.23 -7.33
CA GLN A 119 10.97 0.81 -6.30
C GLN A 119 11.89 0.46 -5.13
N THR A 120 12.58 1.44 -4.57
CA THR A 120 13.43 1.27 -3.39
C THR A 120 13.14 2.33 -2.35
N HIS A 121 13.02 1.91 -1.08
CA HIS A 121 13.09 2.86 0.02
C HIS A 121 14.48 3.48 0.09
N GLU A 122 14.54 4.80 0.21
CA GLU A 122 15.81 5.53 0.36
C GLU A 122 15.98 6.01 1.81
N LYS A 123 14.97 6.69 2.37
CA LYS A 123 15.01 7.19 3.75
C LYS A 123 13.63 7.46 4.34
N PHE A 124 13.57 7.52 5.66
CA PHE A 124 12.46 8.16 6.37
C PHE A 124 12.69 9.67 6.34
N ILE A 125 11.75 10.42 5.77
CA ILE A 125 11.75 11.88 5.77
C ILE A 125 11.24 12.38 7.13
N SER A 126 10.17 11.79 7.63
CA SER A 126 9.60 12.10 8.94
C SER A 126 8.94 10.87 9.57
N GLN A 127 8.91 10.85 10.89
CA GLN A 127 8.09 9.93 11.68
C GLN A 127 7.52 10.72 12.86
N VAL A 128 6.20 10.74 12.99
CA VAL A 128 5.49 11.47 14.05
C VAL A 128 4.65 10.49 14.84
N VAL A 129 4.58 10.73 16.14
CA VAL A 129 3.74 10.03 17.10
C VAL A 129 3.19 11.08 18.05
N ASP A 130 1.88 11.11 18.23
CA ASP A 130 1.22 11.80 19.33
C ASP A 130 0.08 10.94 19.91
N ASP A 131 -0.70 11.53 20.82
CA ASP A 131 -1.76 10.82 21.52
C ASP A 131 -2.96 10.45 20.61
N GLN A 132 -3.08 11.06 19.43
CA GLN A 132 -4.21 10.84 18.50
C GLN A 132 -3.81 10.10 17.22
N HIS A 133 -2.56 10.22 16.78
CA HIS A 133 -2.11 9.65 15.52
C HIS A 133 -0.62 9.28 15.51
N ALA A 134 -0.28 8.40 14.57
CA ALA A 134 1.08 8.20 14.12
C ALA A 134 1.17 8.43 12.63
N SER A 135 2.31 8.94 12.16
CA SER A 135 2.56 9.08 10.73
C SER A 135 4.01 8.81 10.39
N HIS A 136 4.23 8.55 9.12
CA HIS A 136 5.55 8.64 8.54
C HIS A 136 5.47 9.15 7.10
N THR A 137 6.51 9.87 6.70
CA THR A 137 6.78 10.17 5.30
C THR A 137 8.08 9.50 4.91
N VAL A 138 8.09 8.78 3.79
CA VAL A 138 9.25 8.06 3.27
C VAL A 138 9.57 8.51 1.85
N GLU A 139 10.87 8.55 1.54
CA GLU A 139 11.36 8.73 0.18
C GLU A 139 11.51 7.37 -0.48
N ILE A 140 10.90 7.21 -1.66
CA ILE A 140 10.98 6.01 -2.48
C ILE A 140 11.49 6.41 -3.86
N ALA A 141 12.60 5.82 -4.31
CA ALA A 141 13.08 5.99 -5.67
C ALA A 141 12.44 4.96 -6.59
N TRP A 142 12.03 5.41 -7.78
CA TRP A 142 11.55 4.58 -8.88
C TRP A 142 12.67 4.49 -9.90
N ARG A 143 13.15 3.27 -10.15
CA ARG A 143 14.39 3.01 -10.88
C ARG A 143 14.15 2.17 -12.12
N VAL A 144 14.97 2.40 -13.13
CA VAL A 144 15.22 1.45 -14.23
C VAL A 144 16.20 0.37 -13.74
N ASP A 145 16.27 -0.78 -14.40
CA ASP A 145 17.14 -1.91 -13.99
C ASP A 145 18.64 -1.54 -13.90
N ASP A 146 19.11 -0.56 -14.69
CA ASP A 146 20.48 -0.03 -14.61
C ASP A 146 20.74 0.83 -13.36
N GLY A 147 19.72 1.05 -12.52
CA GLY A 147 19.79 1.84 -11.29
C GLY A 147 19.37 3.30 -11.45
N THR A 148 19.18 3.79 -12.68
CA THR A 148 18.79 5.16 -12.99
C THR A 148 17.45 5.49 -12.35
N ILE A 149 17.39 6.57 -11.55
CA ILE A 149 16.15 7.06 -10.96
C ILE A 149 15.38 7.83 -12.03
N PHE A 150 14.18 7.36 -12.37
CA PHE A 150 13.29 8.05 -13.30
C PHE A 150 12.18 8.83 -12.58
N ALA A 151 11.89 8.51 -11.32
CA ALA A 151 10.98 9.31 -10.48
C ALA A 151 11.30 9.14 -8.99
N THR A 152 10.94 10.14 -8.19
CA THR A 152 11.08 10.14 -6.73
C THR A 152 9.72 10.39 -6.09
N GLU A 153 9.36 9.54 -5.14
CA GLU A 153 8.09 9.56 -4.42
C GLU A 153 8.30 9.96 -2.95
N ALA A 154 7.57 10.98 -2.50
CA ALA A 154 7.32 11.20 -1.07
C ALA A 154 5.97 10.55 -0.72
N ARG A 155 6.03 9.42 0.00
CA ARG A 155 4.84 8.67 0.44
C ARG A 155 4.57 8.92 1.91
N THR A 156 3.39 9.42 2.23
CA THR A 156 2.94 9.66 3.60
C THR A 156 1.81 8.72 3.96
N LEU A 157 1.92 8.04 5.10
CA LEU A 157 0.79 7.36 5.72
C LEU A 157 0.54 7.93 7.11
N VAL A 158 -0.74 8.13 7.43
CA VAL A 158 -1.19 8.55 8.76
C VAL A 158 -2.22 7.60 9.31
N PHE A 159 -1.96 7.13 10.52
CA PHE A 159 -2.70 6.09 11.21
C PHE A 159 -3.45 6.71 12.38
N ARG A 160 -4.76 6.47 12.45
CA ARG A 160 -5.63 6.90 13.56
C ARG A 160 -6.61 5.79 13.91
N PHE A 161 -7.02 5.73 15.17
CA PHE A 161 -8.18 4.93 15.55
C PHE A 161 -9.40 5.82 15.62
N ASP A 162 -10.51 5.34 15.06
CA ASP A 162 -11.81 5.97 15.28
C ASP A 162 -12.39 5.59 16.65
N PRO A 163 -13.49 6.23 17.11
CA PRO A 163 -14.10 5.91 18.40
C PRO A 163 -14.56 4.45 18.54
N LYS A 164 -14.79 3.74 17.44
CA LYS A 164 -15.12 2.30 17.43
C LYS A 164 -13.87 1.41 17.32
N GLN A 165 -12.68 1.95 17.58
CA GLN A 165 -11.38 1.27 17.52
C GLN A 165 -11.05 0.67 16.13
N ARG A 166 -11.56 1.29 15.07
CA ARG A 166 -11.22 0.92 13.68
C ARG A 166 -10.01 1.72 13.22
N LEU A 167 -9.13 1.09 12.48
CA LEU A 167 -7.93 1.72 11.96
C LEU A 167 -8.26 2.51 10.69
N GLN A 168 -8.11 3.83 10.75
CA GLN A 168 -8.06 4.70 9.59
C GLN A 168 -6.61 4.87 9.15
N ILE A 169 -6.36 4.74 7.85
CA ILE A 169 -5.08 4.95 7.20
C ILE A 169 -5.27 5.97 6.07
N ASP A 170 -4.82 7.19 6.29
CA ASP A 170 -4.69 8.18 5.22
C ASP A 170 -3.40 7.91 4.44
N PHE A 171 -3.50 7.80 3.12
CA PHE A 171 -2.38 7.59 2.21
C PHE A 171 -2.24 8.78 1.29
N GLN A 172 -1.02 9.28 1.16
CA GLN A 172 -0.67 10.27 0.16
C GLN A 172 0.63 9.90 -0.53
N SER A 173 0.70 10.24 -1.81
CA SER A 173 1.93 10.13 -2.59
C SER A 173 2.10 11.36 -3.48
N ILE A 174 3.29 11.94 -3.42
CA ILE A 174 3.74 12.97 -4.36
C ILE A 174 4.88 12.37 -5.17
N LEU A 175 4.65 12.15 -6.45
CA LEU A 175 5.62 11.57 -7.38
C LEU A 175 6.14 12.67 -8.32
N THR A 176 7.44 12.87 -8.29
CA THR A 176 8.19 13.90 -9.04
C THR A 176 9.20 13.22 -9.97
N SER A 177 9.64 13.92 -11.01
CA SER A 177 10.73 13.47 -11.88
C SER A 177 11.49 14.67 -12.43
N GLU A 178 12.80 14.56 -12.58
CA GLU A 178 13.63 15.54 -13.28
C GLU A 178 13.80 15.18 -14.78
N GLN A 179 13.36 13.99 -15.19
CA GLN A 179 13.34 13.62 -16.60
C GLN A 179 12.27 14.43 -17.35
N GLY A 180 12.22 14.27 -18.67
CA GLY A 180 11.11 14.79 -19.46
C GLY A 180 9.75 14.18 -19.08
N GLU A 181 8.76 14.32 -19.96
CA GLU A 181 7.44 13.74 -19.71
C GLU A 181 7.50 12.22 -19.50
N ILE A 182 7.01 11.75 -18.36
CA ILE A 182 6.85 10.33 -18.04
C ILE A 182 5.36 9.98 -18.05
N THR A 183 4.99 8.94 -18.79
CA THR A 183 3.66 8.35 -18.76
C THR A 183 3.60 7.24 -17.72
N LEU A 184 2.55 7.24 -16.91
CA LEU A 184 2.21 6.20 -15.93
C LEU A 184 0.87 5.58 -16.35
N ASP A 185 0.86 4.27 -16.54
CA ASP A 185 -0.26 3.51 -17.10
C ASP A 185 -0.23 2.06 -16.58
N GLY A 186 -1.17 1.23 -17.02
CA GLY A 186 -1.22 -0.18 -16.71
C GLY A 186 -2.56 -0.79 -17.05
N ASP A 187 -3.15 -1.47 -16.08
CA ASP A 187 -4.50 -2.03 -16.16
C ASP A 187 -5.11 -2.09 -14.74
N PRO A 188 -6.44 -2.32 -14.60
CA PRO A 188 -7.12 -2.31 -13.30
C PRO A 188 -6.55 -3.22 -12.22
N GLN A 189 -5.80 -4.25 -12.61
CA GLN A 189 -5.24 -5.25 -11.70
C GLN A 189 -3.78 -4.95 -11.36
N HIS A 190 -3.08 -4.22 -12.22
CA HIS A 190 -1.63 -4.02 -12.15
C HIS A 190 -1.21 -2.55 -12.24
N ALA A 191 -2.00 -1.64 -11.66
CA ALA A 191 -1.64 -0.23 -11.53
C ALA A 191 -2.42 0.47 -10.41
N GLY A 192 -1.94 1.66 -10.05
CA GLY A 192 -2.55 2.57 -9.10
C GLY A 192 -2.38 2.16 -7.64
N PHE A 193 -3.33 2.57 -6.80
CA PHE A 193 -3.34 2.30 -5.37
C PHE A 193 -4.22 1.08 -5.08
N GLN A 194 -3.65 0.07 -4.44
CA GLN A 194 -4.27 -1.25 -4.33
C GLN A 194 -4.08 -1.82 -2.94
N PHE A 195 -5.11 -2.54 -2.50
CA PHE A 195 -5.12 -3.32 -1.28
C PHE A 195 -5.15 -4.82 -1.64
N ARG A 196 -4.36 -5.62 -0.94
CA ARG A 196 -4.34 -7.08 -1.03
C ARG A 196 -4.51 -7.68 0.37
N ALA A 197 -5.68 -8.26 0.61
CA ALA A 197 -5.95 -9.07 1.80
C ALA A 197 -4.96 -10.24 1.93
N SER A 198 -4.81 -10.75 3.16
CA SER A 198 -3.96 -11.90 3.53
C SER A 198 -4.07 -13.06 2.53
N ASN A 199 -2.96 -13.79 2.33
CA ASN A 199 -2.97 -14.97 1.45
C ASN A 199 -3.95 -16.05 1.97
N GLU A 200 -4.23 -16.06 3.28
CA GLU A 200 -5.24 -16.93 3.87
C GLU A 200 -6.62 -16.78 3.20
N VAL A 201 -6.98 -15.56 2.77
CA VAL A 201 -8.26 -15.35 2.06
C VAL A 201 -8.29 -16.18 0.79
N TYR A 202 -7.21 -16.18 0.01
CA TYR A 202 -7.12 -17.02 -1.18
C TYR A 202 -7.22 -18.52 -0.84
N GLU A 203 -6.50 -18.96 0.19
CA GLU A 203 -6.36 -20.38 0.52
C GLU A 203 -7.63 -20.97 1.16
N LYS A 204 -8.39 -20.18 1.91
CA LYS A 204 -9.43 -20.70 2.81
C LYS A 204 -10.80 -20.07 2.66
N SER A 205 -10.90 -18.82 2.18
CA SER A 205 -12.15 -18.05 2.34
C SER A 205 -12.48 -17.14 1.16
N ALA A 206 -11.91 -17.36 -0.02
CA ALA A 206 -12.11 -16.50 -1.20
C ALA A 206 -13.59 -16.41 -1.59
N THR A 207 -14.30 -17.53 -1.54
CA THR A 207 -15.75 -17.61 -1.79
C THR A 207 -16.60 -16.92 -0.72
N GLN A 208 -16.01 -16.49 0.39
CA GLN A 208 -16.66 -15.73 1.45
C GLN A 208 -16.48 -14.22 1.31
N THR A 209 -15.54 -13.77 0.49
CA THR A 209 -15.33 -12.35 0.20
C THR A 209 -16.56 -11.76 -0.45
N PHE A 210 -16.98 -10.58 -0.03
CA PHE A 210 -18.03 -9.81 -0.69
C PHE A 210 -17.63 -8.35 -0.80
N TYR A 211 -18.29 -7.62 -1.69
CA TYR A 211 -18.07 -6.20 -1.90
C TYR A 211 -19.33 -5.40 -1.58
N VAL A 212 -19.11 -4.15 -1.18
CA VAL A 212 -20.15 -3.14 -0.98
C VAL A 212 -19.85 -1.99 -1.94
N ARG A 213 -20.81 -1.61 -2.78
CA ARG A 213 -20.59 -0.62 -3.84
C ARG A 213 -21.54 0.57 -3.72
N PRO A 214 -21.11 1.77 -4.18
CA PRO A 214 -21.98 2.93 -4.27
C PRO A 214 -23.22 2.61 -5.10
N GLY A 215 -24.41 2.99 -4.61
CA GLY A 215 -25.69 2.78 -5.30
C GLY A 215 -26.20 1.34 -5.37
N GLU A 216 -25.36 0.32 -5.21
CA GLU A 216 -25.75 -1.11 -5.27
C GLU A 216 -25.86 -1.76 -3.89
N GLY A 217 -25.14 -1.23 -2.89
CA GLY A 217 -25.08 -1.85 -1.57
C GLY A 217 -24.21 -3.10 -1.54
N LYS A 218 -24.56 -4.05 -0.66
CA LYS A 218 -23.80 -5.29 -0.43
C LYS A 218 -24.13 -6.34 -1.49
N ASP A 219 -23.10 -6.86 -2.15
CA ASP A 219 -23.21 -7.94 -3.13
C ASP A 219 -23.14 -9.34 -2.46
N LYS A 220 -23.48 -10.38 -3.21
CA LYS A 220 -23.32 -11.77 -2.79
C LYS A 220 -21.84 -12.14 -2.64
N LYS A 221 -21.57 -13.13 -1.78
CA LYS A 221 -20.21 -13.65 -1.57
C LYS A 221 -19.67 -14.27 -2.86
N GLY A 222 -18.37 -14.09 -3.11
CA GLY A 222 -17.66 -14.52 -4.31
C GLY A 222 -17.92 -13.66 -5.56
N ALA A 223 -18.88 -12.74 -5.55
CA ALA A 223 -19.13 -11.87 -6.69
C ALA A 223 -18.07 -10.77 -6.80
N THR A 224 -17.63 -10.49 -8.03
CA THR A 224 -16.65 -9.45 -8.34
C THR A 224 -17.08 -8.67 -9.57
N LYS A 225 -16.82 -7.36 -9.58
CA LYS A 225 -16.97 -6.48 -10.74
C LYS A 225 -15.62 -5.91 -11.17
N ASN A 226 -15.44 -5.76 -12.48
CA ASN A 226 -14.17 -5.38 -13.07
C ASN A 226 -14.38 -4.54 -14.33
N TRP A 227 -13.71 -3.39 -14.41
CA TRP A 227 -13.52 -2.72 -15.69
C TRP A 227 -12.62 -3.58 -16.62
N PRO A 228 -12.82 -3.60 -17.95
CA PRO A 228 -13.84 -2.88 -18.72
C PRO A 228 -15.19 -3.60 -18.84
N MET A 229 -15.28 -4.85 -18.36
CA MET A 229 -16.50 -5.66 -18.49
C MET A 229 -17.70 -5.04 -17.78
N ASP A 230 -17.45 -4.32 -16.68
CA ASP A 230 -18.46 -3.53 -15.98
C ASP A 230 -18.06 -2.04 -16.01
N GLN A 231 -18.79 -1.24 -16.78
CA GLN A 231 -18.52 0.18 -16.97
C GLN A 231 -18.81 1.02 -15.72
N THR A 232 -19.63 0.51 -14.79
CA THR A 232 -19.91 1.17 -13.50
C THR A 232 -18.67 1.22 -12.61
N MET A 233 -17.64 0.43 -12.91
CA MET A 233 -16.36 0.38 -12.19
C MET A 233 -15.41 1.53 -12.54
N THR A 234 -15.96 2.73 -12.76
CA THR A 234 -15.24 3.93 -13.20
C THR A 234 -15.57 5.09 -12.26
N ASN A 235 -14.56 5.85 -11.83
CA ASN A 235 -14.69 7.07 -11.02
C ASN A 235 -15.46 6.91 -9.70
N LEU A 236 -15.45 5.71 -9.11
CA LEU A 236 -16.02 5.49 -7.78
C LEU A 236 -15.23 6.28 -6.73
N PHE A 237 -15.93 6.89 -5.77
CA PHE A 237 -15.29 7.55 -4.62
C PHE A 237 -15.02 6.59 -3.47
N TRP A 238 -15.74 5.47 -3.42
CA TRP A 238 -15.53 4.48 -2.38
C TRP A 238 -15.91 3.07 -2.81
N LYS A 239 -15.32 2.08 -2.12
CA LYS A 239 -15.69 0.66 -2.19
C LYS A 239 -15.44 -0.04 -0.86
N GLY A 240 -16.41 -0.83 -0.39
CA GLY A 240 -16.23 -1.72 0.75
C GLY A 240 -15.88 -3.13 0.32
N GLN A 241 -15.06 -3.82 1.11
CA GLN A 241 -14.78 -5.24 1.03
C GLN A 241 -15.02 -5.88 2.40
N GLY A 242 -15.64 -7.05 2.44
CA GLY A 242 -15.68 -7.94 3.60
C GLY A 242 -14.92 -9.24 3.32
N ILE A 243 -14.10 -9.69 4.26
CA ILE A 243 -13.25 -10.90 4.16
C ILE A 243 -13.28 -11.70 5.48
N VAL A 244 -12.76 -12.94 5.44
CA VAL A 244 -12.53 -13.76 6.63
C VAL A 244 -11.06 -14.17 6.75
N VAL A 245 -10.44 -13.83 7.88
CA VAL A 245 -9.04 -14.16 8.23
C VAL A 245 -9.02 -14.68 9.67
N GLY A 246 -8.32 -15.78 9.94
CA GLY A 246 -8.30 -16.40 11.27
C GLY A 246 -9.69 -16.78 11.79
N GLY A 247 -10.62 -17.14 10.89
CA GLY A 247 -12.02 -17.43 11.21
C GLY A 247 -12.87 -16.22 11.64
N LYS A 248 -12.32 -14.99 11.62
CA LYS A 248 -13.01 -13.75 11.96
C LYS A 248 -13.32 -12.91 10.73
N LYS A 249 -14.43 -12.18 10.77
CA LYS A 249 -14.79 -11.22 9.71
C LYS A 249 -14.05 -9.91 9.91
N TYR A 250 -13.57 -9.36 8.81
CA TYR A 250 -13.02 -8.01 8.73
C TYR A 250 -13.58 -7.29 7.52
N PHE A 251 -13.59 -5.96 7.58
CA PHE A 251 -13.88 -5.12 6.43
C PHE A 251 -12.70 -4.22 6.10
N THR A 252 -12.65 -3.77 4.84
CA THR A 252 -11.80 -2.69 4.36
C THR A 252 -12.63 -1.77 3.49
N LEU A 253 -12.75 -0.51 3.88
CA LEU A 253 -13.33 0.56 3.07
C LEU A 253 -12.20 1.30 2.37
N TYR A 254 -12.24 1.32 1.05
CA TYR A 254 -11.35 2.09 0.19
C TYR A 254 -12.03 3.40 -0.19
N LEU A 255 -11.35 4.52 -0.01
CA LEU A 255 -11.82 5.86 -0.34
C LEU A 255 -10.84 6.55 -1.30
N ASP A 256 -11.35 7.11 -2.39
CA ASP A 256 -10.62 7.76 -3.48
C ASP A 256 -11.02 9.23 -3.57
N HIS A 257 -10.06 10.12 -3.36
CA HIS A 257 -10.33 11.54 -3.29
C HIS A 257 -10.62 12.11 -4.71
N PRO A 258 -11.58 13.04 -4.87
CA PRO A 258 -11.91 13.62 -6.18
C PRO A 258 -10.75 14.35 -6.86
N SER A 259 -9.71 14.74 -6.13
CA SER A 259 -8.51 15.37 -6.71
C SER A 259 -7.54 14.39 -7.37
N ASN A 260 -7.73 13.07 -7.17
CA ASN A 260 -6.92 12.07 -7.87
C ASN A 260 -7.21 12.11 -9.38
N PRO A 261 -6.25 11.77 -10.25
CA PRO A 261 -6.48 11.78 -11.69
C PRO A 261 -7.67 10.91 -12.12
N LYS A 262 -8.41 11.39 -13.13
CA LYS A 262 -9.57 10.74 -13.72
C LYS A 262 -9.44 10.67 -15.26
N PRO A 263 -10.11 9.72 -15.95
CA PRO A 263 -10.90 8.65 -15.36
C PRO A 263 -10.03 7.66 -14.56
N SER A 264 -10.60 7.16 -13.48
CA SER A 264 -10.03 6.09 -12.66
C SER A 264 -10.89 4.85 -12.80
N PHE A 265 -10.27 3.67 -12.82
CA PHE A 265 -10.95 2.40 -13.07
C PHE A 265 -10.64 1.40 -11.97
N TYR A 266 -11.62 0.58 -11.63
CA TYR A 266 -11.57 -0.33 -10.50
C TYR A 266 -11.64 -1.80 -10.90
N SER A 267 -11.04 -2.63 -10.07
CA SER A 267 -11.11 -4.09 -10.19
C SER A 267 -11.17 -4.76 -8.82
N GLU A 268 -11.88 -5.90 -8.77
CA GLU A 268 -12.11 -6.71 -7.57
C GLU A 268 -11.68 -8.15 -7.79
N ARG A 269 -11.22 -8.79 -6.73
CA ARG A 269 -10.96 -10.23 -6.71
C ARG A 269 -11.55 -10.85 -5.46
N ASP A 270 -12.09 -12.04 -5.62
CA ASP A 270 -12.61 -12.89 -4.55
C ASP A 270 -11.53 -13.23 -3.52
N TYR A 271 -10.27 -13.31 -3.91
CA TYR A 271 -9.16 -13.47 -2.97
C TYR A 271 -8.83 -12.20 -2.17
N GLY A 272 -9.55 -11.11 -2.34
CA GLY A 272 -9.41 -9.91 -1.52
C GLY A 272 -8.47 -8.84 -2.06
N ARG A 273 -8.20 -8.80 -3.38
CA ARG A 273 -7.48 -7.70 -4.03
C ARG A 273 -8.44 -6.72 -4.67
N PHE A 274 -8.30 -5.43 -4.36
CA PHE A 274 -9.07 -4.37 -4.99
C PHE A 274 -8.41 -3.00 -4.85
N GLY A 275 -8.78 -2.08 -5.73
CA GLY A 275 -8.25 -0.72 -5.78
C GLY A 275 -8.55 -0.04 -7.11
N SER A 276 -8.04 1.18 -7.28
CA SER A 276 -8.18 1.97 -8.51
C SER A 276 -6.84 2.22 -9.19
N TYR A 277 -6.89 2.38 -10.51
CA TYR A 277 -5.81 2.95 -11.30
C TYR A 277 -6.34 4.05 -12.22
N PHE A 278 -5.42 4.87 -12.72
CA PHE A 278 -5.67 5.88 -13.75
C PHE A 278 -4.44 5.92 -14.67
N LYS A 279 -4.61 6.51 -15.85
CA LYS A 279 -3.49 6.87 -16.73
C LYS A 279 -3.15 8.33 -16.53
N THR A 280 -1.87 8.66 -16.40
CA THR A 280 -1.44 10.05 -16.27
C THR A 280 -0.05 10.28 -16.85
N LYS A 281 0.35 11.54 -16.88
CA LYS A 281 1.69 12.01 -17.23
C LYS A 281 2.24 12.87 -16.10
N ILE A 282 3.53 12.72 -15.78
CA ILE A 282 4.26 13.62 -14.89
C ILE A 282 5.31 14.40 -15.70
N LYS A 283 5.59 15.63 -15.28
CA LYS A 283 6.61 16.53 -15.85
C LYS A 283 7.41 17.17 -14.70
N PRO A 284 8.62 17.71 -14.95
CA PRO A 284 9.44 18.34 -13.89
C PRO A 284 8.70 19.31 -12.98
N ASN A 285 7.84 20.14 -13.55
CA ASN A 285 7.08 21.15 -12.80
C ASN A 285 5.60 20.76 -12.56
N SER A 286 5.24 19.50 -12.79
CA SER A 286 3.86 18.99 -12.64
C SER A 286 3.89 17.59 -12.01
N PRO A 287 4.04 17.50 -10.68
CA PRO A 287 4.09 16.23 -9.99
C PRO A 287 2.71 15.56 -9.95
N LEU A 288 2.70 14.22 -9.94
CA LEU A 288 1.50 13.47 -9.61
C LEU A 288 1.27 13.53 -8.10
N ARG A 289 0.06 13.95 -7.71
CA ARG A 289 -0.40 13.94 -6.33
C ARG A 289 -1.61 13.03 -6.22
N VAL A 290 -1.59 12.11 -5.26
CA VAL A 290 -2.74 11.26 -4.97
C VAL A 290 -3.03 11.19 -3.48
N GLN A 291 -4.31 10.99 -3.16
CA GLN A 291 -4.84 10.92 -1.81
C GLN A 291 -5.90 9.81 -1.73
N TYR A 292 -5.69 8.89 -0.81
CA TYR A 292 -6.61 7.79 -0.53
C TYR A 292 -6.79 7.63 0.97
N ARG A 293 -7.87 6.97 1.38
CA ARG A 293 -8.03 6.50 2.76
C ARG A 293 -8.48 5.04 2.77
N LEU A 294 -7.95 4.28 3.71
CA LEU A 294 -8.44 2.95 4.04
C LEU A 294 -8.98 2.96 5.48
N ASP A 295 -10.23 2.54 5.67
CA ASP A 295 -10.75 2.22 7.00
C ASP A 295 -10.85 0.70 7.15
N ILE A 296 -10.22 0.15 8.19
CA ILE A 296 -10.10 -1.30 8.42
C ILE A 296 -10.58 -1.62 9.83
N GLY A 297 -11.40 -2.66 9.96
CA GLY A 297 -11.93 -3.08 11.26
C GLY A 297 -12.55 -4.47 11.24
N ALA A 298 -12.85 -4.98 12.43
CA ALA A 298 -13.57 -6.23 12.59
C ALA A 298 -15.05 -6.09 12.19
N GLY A 299 -15.64 -7.20 11.76
CA GLY A 299 -17.04 -7.26 11.35
C GLY A 299 -17.27 -6.88 9.88
N GLU A 300 -18.41 -6.24 9.62
CA GLU A 300 -18.83 -5.80 8.29
C GLU A 300 -19.17 -4.30 8.36
N LEU A 301 -19.07 -3.60 7.23
CA LEU A 301 -19.45 -2.18 7.13
C LEU A 301 -20.65 -2.03 6.20
N LEU A 302 -21.69 -1.32 6.66
CA LEU A 302 -22.91 -1.08 5.89
C LEU A 302 -22.68 -0.02 4.81
N ALA A 303 -23.41 -0.12 3.70
CA ALA A 303 -23.30 0.81 2.57
C ALA A 303 -23.52 2.28 2.97
N GLU A 304 -24.50 2.54 3.85
CA GLU A 304 -24.77 3.88 4.38
C GLU A 304 -23.57 4.43 5.18
N GLU A 305 -22.91 3.58 5.98
CA GLU A 305 -21.73 4.00 6.73
C GLU A 305 -20.53 4.23 5.80
N CYS A 306 -20.38 3.43 4.73
CA CYS A 306 -19.38 3.68 3.69
C CYS A 306 -19.60 5.03 2.99
N GLU A 307 -20.84 5.32 2.59
CA GLU A 307 -21.21 6.56 1.91
C GLU A 307 -20.93 7.77 2.81
N LYS A 308 -21.38 7.73 4.08
CA LYS A 308 -21.12 8.81 5.04
C LYS A 308 -19.62 9.08 5.22
N ARG A 309 -18.80 8.03 5.32
CA ARG A 309 -17.34 8.15 5.42
C ARG A 309 -16.73 8.73 4.15
N SER A 310 -17.22 8.32 2.99
CA SER A 310 -16.80 8.89 1.70
C SER A 310 -17.11 10.38 1.65
N GLN A 311 -18.32 10.82 2.00
CA GLN A 311 -18.70 12.23 1.98
C GLN A 311 -17.82 13.10 2.91
N ILE A 312 -17.50 12.59 4.10
CA ILE A 312 -16.56 13.26 5.02
C ILE A 312 -15.18 13.37 4.38
N PHE A 313 -14.70 12.30 3.74
CA PHE A 313 -13.38 12.28 3.12
C PHE A 313 -13.29 13.19 1.90
N THR A 314 -14.28 13.18 1.00
CA THR A 314 -14.29 14.00 -0.22
C THR A 314 -14.60 15.47 0.06
N GLY A 315 -15.27 15.78 1.17
CA GLY A 315 -15.52 17.15 1.62
C GLY A 315 -14.31 17.82 2.31
N SER A 316 -13.27 17.06 2.65
CA SER A 316 -12.08 17.60 3.30
C SER A 316 -11.21 18.38 2.31
N LYS A 317 -11.22 19.71 2.41
CA LYS A 317 -10.44 20.59 1.51
C LYS A 317 -8.95 20.68 1.85
N ASN A 318 -8.56 20.25 3.07
CA ASN A 318 -7.22 20.49 3.59
C ASN A 318 -6.63 19.19 4.13
N TRP A 319 -5.58 18.72 3.48
CA TRP A 319 -4.57 17.93 4.16
C TRP A 319 -3.27 18.72 4.13
N LYS A 320 -2.71 18.98 5.32
CA LYS A 320 -1.36 19.51 5.51
C LYS A 320 -0.39 18.36 5.63
#